data_AF-A0A958ZWK1-F1
#
_entry.id   AF-A0A958ZWK1-F1
#
_cell.length_a   1.000
_cell.length_b   1.000
_cell.length_c   1.000
_cell.angle_alpha   90.00
_cell.angle_beta   90.00
_cell.angle_gamma   90.00
#
_symmetry.space_group_name_H-M   'P 1'
#
loop_
_entity.id
_entity.type
_entity.pdbx_description
1 polymer ?
#
loop_
_entity_poly.entity_id
_entity_poly.type
_entity_poly.pdbx_seq_one_letter_code
_entity_poly.pdbx_strand_id
1 'polypeptide(L)'
;LNESISAMTNGQYHNLSLQFILGYTFAPLMWLIGVVSQDITLVGQLLGEKLIASEFVGYESLATMKAAGTFVSTKSIIMATYMLCGFANFASIGIQIGGIGGLAPGKRVLLSKYGLKALLAGTLASLMSATIVGMILG
;
A
#
# COMPACT_ATOMS: atom_id res chain seq x y z
N LEU A 1 -23.50 -7.28 10.53
CA LEU A 1 -22.33 -6.95 9.67
C LEU A 1 -21.16 -6.44 10.50
N ASN A 2 -21.24 -5.27 11.13
CA ASN A 2 -20.12 -4.71 11.92
C ASN A 2 -19.71 -5.60 13.10
N GLU A 3 -20.68 -6.16 13.84
CA GLU A 3 -20.38 -7.14 14.90
C GLU A 3 -19.66 -8.38 14.37
N SER A 4 -20.08 -8.86 13.19
CA SER A 4 -19.45 -9.99 12.51
C SER A 4 -18.01 -9.67 12.09
N ILE A 5 -17.76 -8.46 11.58
CA ILE A 5 -16.41 -7.98 11.23
C ILE A 5 -15.53 -7.89 12.48
N SER A 6 -16.04 -7.31 13.56
CA SER A 6 -15.31 -7.21 14.84
C SER A 6 -14.96 -8.59 15.38
N ALA A 7 -15.91 -9.54 15.35
CA ALA A 7 -15.68 -10.91 15.78
C ALA A 7 -14.65 -11.65 14.89
N MET A 8 -14.78 -11.54 13.56
CA MET A 8 -13.88 -12.21 12.61
C MET A 8 -12.45 -11.66 12.64
N THR A 9 -12.29 -10.38 12.98
CA THR A 9 -11.00 -9.71 13.00
C THR A 9 -10.39 -9.61 14.40
N ASN A 10 -10.97 -10.28 15.40
CA ASN A 10 -10.57 -10.20 16.81
C ASN A 10 -10.45 -8.75 17.31
N GLY A 11 -11.36 -7.88 16.89
CA GLY A 11 -11.38 -6.47 17.25
C GLY A 11 -10.39 -5.58 16.51
N GLN A 12 -9.66 -6.08 15.50
CA GLN A 12 -8.81 -5.21 14.68
C GLN A 12 -9.61 -4.20 13.85
N TYR A 13 -10.82 -4.56 13.42
CA TYR A 13 -11.75 -3.65 12.75
C TYR A 13 -13.11 -3.71 13.43
N HIS A 14 -13.63 -2.56 13.87
CA HIS A 14 -14.92 -2.49 14.55
C HIS A 14 -16.12 -2.34 13.60
N ASN A 15 -15.86 -1.91 12.37
CA ASN A 15 -16.88 -1.59 11.38
C ASN A 15 -16.34 -1.82 9.98
N LEU A 16 -17.24 -1.96 9.00
CA LEU A 16 -16.86 -1.94 7.60
C LEU A 16 -16.16 -0.60 7.29
N SER A 17 -14.96 -0.68 6.76
CA SER A 17 -14.13 0.48 6.42
C SER A 17 -13.36 0.21 5.15
N LEU A 18 -12.89 1.28 4.50
CA LEU A 18 -12.04 1.14 3.32
C LEU A 18 -10.74 0.39 3.67
N GLN A 19 -10.21 0.62 4.87
CA GLN A 19 -9.06 -0.07 5.43
C GLN A 19 -9.29 -1.59 5.51
N PHE A 20 -10.44 -2.01 6.03
CA PHE A 20 -10.82 -3.42 6.10
C PHE A 20 -10.89 -4.03 4.69
N ILE A 21 -11.59 -3.37 3.76
CA ILE A 21 -11.76 -3.88 2.40
C ILE A 21 -10.41 -4.04 1.71
N LEU A 22 -9.57 -3.00 1.74
CA LEU A 22 -8.27 -3.02 1.07
C LEU A 22 -7.29 -3.99 1.75
N GLY A 23 -7.31 -4.07 3.08
CA GLY A 23 -6.50 -5.01 3.85
C GLY A 23 -6.72 -6.44 3.42
N TYR A 24 -7.98 -6.88 3.36
CA TYR A 24 -8.31 -8.23 2.92
C TYR A 24 -8.16 -8.44 1.41
N THR A 25 -8.36 -7.40 0.59
CA THR A 25 -8.16 -7.47 -0.86
C THR A 25 -6.69 -7.71 -1.22
N PHE A 26 -5.76 -7.04 -0.53
CA PHE A 26 -4.33 -7.14 -0.80
C PHE A 26 -3.60 -8.17 0.07
N ALA A 27 -4.23 -8.74 1.10
CA ALA A 27 -3.64 -9.76 1.97
C ALA A 27 -2.99 -10.94 1.20
N PRO A 28 -3.62 -11.54 0.15
CA PRO A 28 -2.99 -12.62 -0.61
C PRO A 28 -1.70 -12.18 -1.32
N LEU A 29 -1.65 -10.93 -1.79
CA LEU A 29 -0.46 -10.35 -2.40
C LEU A 29 0.64 -10.12 -1.36
N MET A 30 0.29 -9.66 -0.15
CA MET A 30 1.24 -9.47 0.95
C MET A 30 1.86 -10.78 1.39
N TRP A 31 1.04 -11.83 1.48
CA TRP A 31 1.52 -13.17 1.74
C TRP A 31 2.51 -13.64 0.65
N LEU A 32 2.18 -13.41 -0.63
CA LEU A 32 3.04 -13.81 -1.76
C LEU A 32 4.43 -13.15 -1.74
N ILE A 33 4.53 -11.88 -1.31
CA ILE A 33 5.81 -11.15 -1.25
C ILE A 33 6.62 -11.43 0.03
N GLY A 34 6.13 -12.31 0.92
CA GLY A 34 6.86 -12.79 2.10
C GLY A 34 6.58 -12.03 3.40
N VAL A 35 5.47 -11.29 3.50
CA VAL A 35 5.02 -10.70 4.77
C VAL A 35 4.57 -11.80 5.74
N VAL A 36 4.86 -11.62 7.03
CA VAL A 36 4.45 -12.57 8.08
C VAL A 36 2.93 -12.72 8.08
N SER A 37 2.42 -13.96 8.11
CA SER A 37 1.00 -14.27 7.87
C SER A 37 0.03 -13.54 8.80
N GLN A 38 0.44 -13.23 10.02
CA GLN A 38 -0.36 -12.48 11.00
C GLN A 38 -0.48 -10.99 10.66
N ASP A 39 0.44 -10.45 9.87
CA ASP A 39 0.50 -9.02 9.52
C ASP A 39 0.02 -8.73 8.09
N ILE A 40 -0.36 -9.75 7.30
CA ILE A 40 -0.66 -9.58 5.86
C ILE A 40 -1.84 -8.63 5.61
N THR A 41 -2.85 -8.62 6.48
CA THR A 41 -4.00 -7.72 6.39
C THR A 41 -3.60 -6.28 6.72
N LEU A 42 -2.73 -6.11 7.71
CA LEU A 42 -2.18 -4.82 8.12
C LEU A 42 -1.35 -4.20 7.00
N VAL A 43 -0.40 -4.96 6.43
CA VAL A 43 0.42 -4.47 5.31
C VAL A 43 -0.44 -4.28 4.05
N GLY A 44 -1.47 -5.12 3.85
CA GLY A 44 -2.40 -4.99 2.73
C GLY A 44 -3.19 -3.69 2.81
N GLN A 45 -3.60 -3.28 4.02
CA GLN A 45 -4.27 -2.01 4.26
C GLN A 45 -3.35 -0.85 3.88
N LEU A 46 -2.08 -0.89 4.33
CA LEU A 46 -1.09 0.14 4.01
C LEU A 46 -0.84 0.28 2.50
N LEU A 47 -0.81 -0.84 1.75
CA LEU A 47 -0.75 -0.79 0.29
C LEU A 47 -1.97 -0.08 -0.31
N GLY A 48 -3.16 -0.42 0.18
CA GLY A 48 -4.39 0.20 -0.27
C GLY A 48 -4.46 1.69 0.01
N GLU A 49 -4.09 2.11 1.22
CA GLU A 49 -4.01 3.52 1.61
C GLU A 49 -3.02 4.28 0.71
N LYS A 50 -1.85 3.68 0.43
CA LYS A 50 -0.89 4.24 -0.52
C LYS A 50 -1.50 4.45 -1.90
N LEU A 51 -2.19 3.45 -2.45
CA LEU A 51 -2.72 3.51 -3.81
C LEU A 51 -3.82 4.55 -3.97
N ILE A 52 -4.76 4.59 -3.03
CA ILE A 52 -5.96 5.44 -3.10
C ILE A 52 -5.70 6.86 -2.60
N ALA A 53 -4.89 7.03 -1.56
CA ALA A 53 -4.55 8.33 -1.00
C ALA A 53 -3.13 8.73 -1.38
N SER A 54 -2.14 8.34 -0.57
CA SER A 54 -0.72 8.58 -0.81
C SER A 54 0.15 7.75 0.14
N GLU A 55 1.41 7.61 -0.21
CA GLU A 55 2.43 7.03 0.66
C GLU A 55 2.56 7.76 2.01
N PHE A 56 2.32 9.07 2.08
CA PHE A 56 2.33 9.81 3.35
C PHE A 56 1.23 9.35 4.31
N VAL A 57 0.00 9.14 3.81
CA VAL A 57 -1.10 8.58 4.62
C VAL A 57 -0.74 7.16 5.08
N GLY A 58 -0.16 6.35 4.19
CA GLY A 58 0.33 5.02 4.57
C GLY A 58 1.43 5.08 5.65
N TYR A 59 2.35 6.04 5.60
CA TYR A 59 3.38 6.21 6.63
C TYR A 59 2.80 6.65 7.98
N GLU A 60 1.78 7.52 7.97
CA GLU A 60 1.06 7.91 9.19
C GLU A 60 0.35 6.71 9.84
N SER A 61 -0.37 5.91 9.05
CA SER A 61 -0.99 4.68 9.54
C SER A 61 0.04 3.69 10.07
N LEU A 62 1.15 3.46 9.34
CA LEU A 62 2.23 2.60 9.79
C LEU A 62 2.81 3.08 11.13
N ALA A 63 3.02 4.39 11.30
CA ALA A 63 3.52 4.96 12.54
C ALA A 63 2.54 4.72 13.71
N THR A 64 1.25 4.94 13.48
CA THR A 64 0.18 4.70 14.45
C THR A 64 0.10 3.23 14.86
N MET A 65 0.11 2.32 13.89
CA MET A 65 0.04 0.87 14.12
C MET A 65 1.28 0.34 14.84
N LYS A 66 2.46 0.89 14.54
CA LYS A 66 3.71 0.59 15.24
C LYS A 66 3.66 1.06 16.69
N ALA A 67 3.20 2.29 16.93
CA ALA A 67 3.06 2.84 18.29
C ALA A 67 2.05 2.04 19.14
N ALA A 68 0.98 1.55 18.51
CA ALA A 68 -0.01 0.69 19.15
C ALA A 68 0.43 -0.78 19.35
N GLY A 69 1.61 -1.18 18.87
CA GLY A 69 2.09 -2.56 18.97
C GLY A 69 1.24 -3.57 18.17
N THR A 70 0.62 -3.12 17.06
CA THR A 70 -0.33 -3.95 16.28
C THR A 70 0.38 -5.02 15.45
N PHE A 71 1.63 -4.75 15.04
CA PHE A 71 2.43 -5.69 14.26
C PHE A 71 3.05 -6.76 15.14
N VAL A 72 2.97 -8.02 14.69
CA VAL A 72 3.61 -9.15 15.35
C VAL A 72 5.10 -9.22 15.03
N SER A 73 5.50 -8.80 13.83
CA SER A 73 6.89 -8.91 13.38
C SER A 73 7.51 -7.59 12.95
N THR A 74 8.72 -7.33 13.47
CA THR A 74 9.58 -6.23 12.99
C THR A 74 9.91 -6.36 11.51
N LYS A 75 10.01 -7.59 10.98
CA LYS A 75 10.20 -7.83 9.54
C LYS A 75 9.08 -7.21 8.71
N SER A 76 7.82 -7.40 9.13
CA SER A 76 6.66 -6.83 8.44
C SER A 76 6.67 -5.30 8.45
N ILE A 77 7.10 -4.69 9.55
CA ILE A 77 7.26 -3.22 9.66
C ILE A 77 8.31 -2.73 8.65
N ILE A 78 9.46 -3.41 8.56
CA ILE A 78 10.52 -3.04 7.61
C ILE A 78 10.04 -3.23 6.18
N MET A 79 9.42 -4.38 5.85
CA MET A 79 8.87 -4.63 4.51
C MET A 79 7.80 -3.59 4.13
N ALA A 80 6.89 -3.24 5.05
CA ALA A 80 5.90 -2.18 4.83
C ALA A 80 6.56 -0.82 4.56
N THR A 81 7.64 -0.50 5.27
CA THR A 81 8.42 0.74 5.06
C THR A 81 8.96 0.83 3.63
N TYR A 82 9.52 -0.27 3.10
CA TYR A 82 10.02 -0.33 1.72
C TYR A 82 8.89 -0.35 0.68
N MET A 83 7.79 -1.04 0.98
CA MET A 83 6.60 -1.05 0.12
C MET A 83 5.99 0.34 -0.01
N LEU A 84 5.96 1.13 1.06
CA LEU A 84 5.43 2.48 1.05
C LEU A 84 6.35 3.44 0.28
N CYS A 85 7.65 3.18 0.24
CA CYS A 85 8.62 4.01 -0.47
C CYS A 85 8.33 4.07 -1.98
N GLY A 86 7.72 5.18 -2.42
CA GLY A 86 7.45 5.50 -3.83
C GLY A 86 6.09 6.15 -4.04
N PHE A 87 6.04 7.13 -4.95
CA PHE A 87 4.85 7.92 -5.27
C PHE A 87 3.85 7.21 -6.20
N ALA A 88 3.74 5.88 -6.16
CA ALA A 88 2.82 5.13 -7.01
C ALA A 88 1.40 5.13 -6.42
N ASN A 89 0.59 6.12 -6.81
CA ASN A 89 -0.80 6.31 -6.37
C ASN A 89 -1.63 7.01 -7.47
N PHE A 90 -2.96 7.05 -7.34
CA PHE A 90 -3.83 7.65 -8.36
C PHE A 90 -3.60 9.15 -8.55
N ALA A 91 -3.34 9.90 -7.48
CA ALA A 91 -3.07 11.33 -7.55
C ALA A 91 -1.81 11.64 -8.36
N SER A 92 -0.78 10.80 -8.25
CA SER A 92 0.49 10.93 -8.98
C SER A 92 0.35 10.84 -10.50
N ILE A 93 -0.69 10.19 -11.03
CA ILE A 93 -0.99 10.23 -12.47
C ILE A 93 -1.34 11.67 -12.87
N GLY A 94 -2.23 12.32 -12.11
CA GLY A 94 -2.62 13.72 -12.33
C GLY A 94 -1.44 14.68 -12.19
N ILE A 95 -0.61 14.50 -11.16
CA ILE A 95 0.61 15.29 -10.94
C ILE A 95 1.56 15.17 -12.14
N GLN A 96 1.79 13.96 -12.66
CA GLN A 96 2.66 13.77 -13.83
C GLN A 96 2.07 14.36 -15.12
N ILE A 97 0.76 14.24 -15.34
CA ILE A 97 0.08 14.88 -16.48
C ILE A 97 0.21 16.41 -16.39
N GLY A 98 0.00 16.99 -15.22
CA GLY A 98 0.12 18.43 -14.99
C GLY A 98 1.55 18.92 -15.12
N GLY A 99 2.49 18.28 -14.43
CA GLY A 99 3.91 18.65 -14.40
C GLY A 99 4.58 18.43 -15.76
N ILE A 100 4.64 17.19 -16.24
CA ILE A 100 5.28 16.86 -17.53
C ILE A 100 4.49 17.48 -18.68
N GLY A 101 3.15 17.50 -18.62
CA GLY A 101 2.34 18.13 -19.64
C GLY A 101 2.37 19.67 -19.64
N GLY A 102 2.89 20.30 -18.59
CA GLY A 102 3.24 21.72 -18.60
C GLY A 102 4.55 21.98 -19.35
N LEU A 103 5.55 21.09 -19.14
CA LEU A 103 6.86 21.16 -19.80
C LEU A 103 6.82 20.69 -21.27
N ALA A 104 5.97 19.71 -21.58
CA ALA A 104 5.81 19.10 -22.90
C ALA A 104 4.32 18.92 -23.24
N PRO A 105 3.62 19.98 -23.70
CA PRO A 105 2.17 19.98 -23.93
C PRO A 105 1.65 18.85 -24.84
N GLY A 106 2.41 18.50 -25.88
CA GLY A 106 2.08 17.40 -26.80
C GLY A 106 2.15 15.99 -26.19
N LYS A 107 2.58 15.85 -24.94
CA LYS A 107 2.69 14.54 -24.26
C LYS A 107 1.51 14.22 -23.33
N ARG A 108 0.60 15.15 -23.06
CA ARG A 108 -0.54 14.94 -22.14
C ARG A 108 -1.38 13.71 -22.46
N VAL A 109 -1.70 13.50 -23.75
CA VAL A 109 -2.49 12.35 -24.22
C VAL A 109 -1.73 11.03 -24.02
N LEU A 110 -0.41 11.04 -24.21
CA LEU A 110 0.43 9.87 -23.96
C LEU A 110 0.47 9.54 -22.47
N LEU A 111 0.67 10.55 -21.62
CA LEU A 111 0.73 10.40 -20.17
C LEU A 111 -0.59 9.87 -19.59
N SER A 112 -1.73 10.41 -20.03
CA SER A 112 -3.04 9.91 -19.59
C SER A 112 -3.30 8.47 -20.06
N LYS A 113 -2.91 8.13 -21.30
CA LYS A 113 -3.05 6.78 -21.86
C LYS A 113 -2.24 5.73 -21.07
N TYR A 114 -1.04 6.08 -20.61
CA TYR A 114 -0.16 5.15 -19.89
C TYR A 114 -0.23 5.27 -18.36
N GLY A 115 -0.97 6.23 -17.81
CA GLY A 115 -0.99 6.53 -16.37
C GLY A 115 -1.26 5.32 -15.47
N LEU A 116 -2.29 4.52 -15.79
CA LEU A 116 -2.60 3.31 -15.01
C LEU A 116 -1.51 2.24 -15.11
N LYS A 117 -0.90 2.08 -16.29
CA LYS A 117 0.21 1.15 -16.49
C LYS A 117 1.46 1.59 -15.73
N ALA A 118 1.73 2.91 -15.72
CA ALA A 118 2.83 3.50 -14.96
C ALA A 118 2.61 3.35 -13.44
N LEU A 119 1.39 3.56 -12.96
CA LEU A 119 1.03 3.32 -11.57
C LEU A 119 1.27 1.86 -11.18
N LEU A 120 0.74 0.90 -11.95
CA LEU A 120 0.95 -0.52 -11.69
C LEU A 120 2.44 -0.90 -11.69
N ALA A 121 3.21 -0.41 -12.66
CA ALA A 121 4.66 -0.64 -12.73
C ALA A 121 5.38 -0.06 -11.51
N GLY A 122 5.03 1.16 -11.09
CA GLY A 122 5.58 1.78 -9.89
C GLY A 122 5.24 1.01 -8.61
N THR A 123 4.01 0.52 -8.48
CA THR A 123 3.59 -0.32 -7.36
C THR A 123 4.38 -1.63 -7.31
N LEU A 124 4.51 -2.31 -8.46
CA LEU A 124 5.30 -3.54 -8.56
C LEU A 124 6.77 -3.31 -8.21
N ALA A 125 7.35 -2.16 -8.58
CA ALA A 125 8.73 -1.81 -8.22
C ALA A 125 8.91 -1.65 -6.70
N SER A 126 7.97 -0.99 -6.01
CA SER A 126 7.99 -0.90 -4.54
C SER A 126 7.77 -2.28 -3.88
N LEU A 127 6.87 -3.11 -4.41
CA LEU A 127 6.63 -4.47 -3.90
C LEU A 127 7.86 -5.38 -4.09
N MET A 128 8.55 -5.26 -5.22
CA MET A 128 9.79 -5.98 -5.48
C MET A 128 10.87 -5.58 -4.49
N SER A 129 11.03 -4.28 -4.21
CA SER A 129 11.95 -3.79 -3.17
C SER A 129 11.63 -4.37 -1.79
N ALA A 130 10.35 -4.39 -1.41
CA ALA A 130 9.90 -4.98 -0.16
C ALA A 130 10.17 -6.50 -0.10
N THR A 131 9.98 -7.21 -1.22
CA THR A 131 10.26 -8.65 -1.35
C THR A 131 11.75 -8.92 -1.16
N ILE A 132 12.62 -8.16 -1.81
CA ILE A 132 14.08 -8.30 -1.69
C ILE A 132 14.52 -8.12 -0.24
N VAL A 133 14.02 -7.08 0.43
CA VAL A 133 14.33 -6.85 1.86
C VAL A 133 13.77 -7.98 2.72
N GLY A 134 12.56 -8.45 2.43
CA GLY A 134 11.96 -9.60 3.12
C GLY A 134 12.81 -10.86 3.02
N MET A 135 13.39 -11.14 1.85
CA MET A 135 14.31 -12.28 1.64
C MET A 135 15.61 -12.13 2.43
N ILE A 136 16.17 -10.92 2.51
CA ILE A 136 17.42 -10.66 3.25
C ILE A 136 17.23 -10.85 4.76
N LEU A 137 16.04 -10.53 5.29
CA LEU A 137 15.76 -10.56 6.72
C LEU A 137 15.43 -11.95 7.28
N GLY A 138 15.17 -12.96 6.42
CA GLY A 138 14.72 -14.29 6.83
C GLY A 138 13.21 -14.37 6.91
#